data_AF-A0AA36J178-F1
#
_entry.id   AF-A0AA36J178-F1
#
_cell.length_a   1.000
_cell.length_b   1.000
_cell.length_c   1.000
_cell.angle_alpha   90.00
_cell.angle_beta   90.00
_cell.angle_gamma   90.00
#
_symmetry.space_group_name_H-M   'P 1'
#
loop_
_entity.id
_entity.type
_entity.pdbx_description
1 polymer ?
#
loop_
_entity_poly.entity_id
_entity_poly.type
_entity_poly.pdbx_seq_one_letter_code
_entity_poly.pdbx_strand_id
1 'polypeptide(L)'
;MKISAGIWLTHDREHYQNCSNISEDPYWQTELARIVEGVAAFKDSPAILWWTIGNEIEFATNVVKGSECTWRILNWLIQGVKAEDPNHPVGYVSAGTHAEKVQLIAQYVTELDFLGVNSYGEDSLKVGKDLQENGVDLPYALMEFGPTGHWAANVTAWGSYIEESSTEKVPRYVATCELCYDDPKCIGAFAFVWGWKWEKTGTWYGLFNEWTAVTENITLNCTICESEVLGALQKCWTGQDKETKAPSLHSISMAGEPLEGQHFSVDQTAVTLAVNASTTQGTALSAVWVVTEEVVSMAVGGAYEATNPLLPDLFENGPDNTSGMGLSVQLNTTSLKMGGEYRLYVFVREDPAACGARCNNHEAYASVAFKICHDAVPGEQCYSQVKYAMDHDLAANPGRYPGADTTSSFSEVQMVLAQLQLSGCQFPCDVSRWCHTTQPGEACYEYMEWLLEGNNTQDAPQALRWAKSLSRLNTQRAIHENLPGICPRPCLVDVQQCFPNCVDEGEGGGGTSELSKAASATALGLLAGLTWLV
;
A
#
# COMPACT_ATOMS: atom_id res chain seq x y z
N MET A 1 6.53 12.90 -26.60
CA MET A 1 6.36 11.65 -25.83
C MET A 1 5.57 10.66 -26.66
N LYS A 2 5.70 9.38 -26.35
CA LYS A 2 4.87 8.31 -26.90
C LYS A 2 3.71 8.02 -25.93
N ILE A 3 2.61 7.45 -26.43
CA ILE A 3 1.37 7.29 -25.68
C ILE A 3 0.95 5.81 -25.69
N SER A 4 0.76 5.24 -24.50
CA SER A 4 -0.11 4.07 -24.30
C SER A 4 -1.56 4.55 -24.29
N ALA A 5 -2.32 4.29 -25.34
CA ALA A 5 -3.68 4.79 -25.44
C ALA A 5 -4.66 3.84 -24.75
N GLY A 6 -5.12 4.25 -23.56
CA GLY A 6 -6.12 3.53 -22.77
C GLY A 6 -7.50 3.55 -23.42
N ILE A 7 -8.06 2.37 -23.64
CA ILE A 7 -9.45 2.15 -24.05
C ILE A 7 -10.19 1.61 -22.82
N TRP A 8 -10.94 2.49 -22.16
CA TRP A 8 -11.70 2.13 -20.97
C TRP A 8 -12.80 1.13 -21.29
N LEU A 9 -13.00 0.16 -20.40
CA LEU A 9 -14.10 -0.82 -20.43
C LEU A 9 -14.89 -0.72 -19.12
N THR A 10 -16.14 -1.16 -19.15
CA THR A 10 -17.02 -1.16 -17.96
C THR A 10 -16.51 -2.09 -16.85
N HIS A 11 -16.75 -1.71 -15.59
CA HIS A 11 -16.62 -2.60 -14.43
C HIS A 11 -17.98 -3.14 -13.96
N ASP A 12 -19.04 -2.97 -14.75
CA ASP A 12 -20.34 -3.60 -14.48
C ASP A 12 -20.25 -5.10 -14.76
N ARG A 13 -20.43 -5.90 -13.70
CA ARG A 13 -20.36 -7.36 -13.73
C ARG A 13 -21.36 -7.97 -14.70
N GLU A 14 -22.54 -7.38 -14.89
CA GLU A 14 -23.62 -7.99 -15.68
C GLU A 14 -23.19 -8.25 -17.13
N HIS A 15 -22.36 -7.37 -17.70
CA HIS A 15 -21.87 -7.49 -19.08
C HIS A 15 -20.86 -8.62 -19.29
N TYR A 16 -20.31 -9.20 -18.22
CA TYR A 16 -19.30 -10.26 -18.30
C TYR A 16 -19.82 -11.66 -17.94
N GLN A 17 -21.12 -11.82 -17.66
CA GLN A 17 -21.67 -13.11 -17.21
C GLN A 17 -21.97 -14.10 -18.35
N ASN A 18 -22.16 -13.62 -19.58
CA ASN A 18 -22.50 -14.46 -20.73
C ASN A 18 -21.70 -14.05 -21.97
N CYS A 19 -21.10 -15.04 -22.62
CA CYS A 19 -20.24 -14.88 -23.79
C CYS A 19 -20.57 -15.90 -24.90
N SER A 20 -21.79 -16.41 -24.94
CA SER A 20 -22.20 -17.43 -25.92
C SER A 20 -22.23 -16.88 -27.35
N ASN A 21 -22.77 -15.65 -27.53
CA ASN A 21 -22.87 -14.95 -28.82
C ASN A 21 -22.35 -13.51 -28.69
N ILE A 22 -21.07 -13.31 -28.35
CA ILE A 22 -20.48 -11.98 -28.13
C ILE A 22 -20.71 -11.04 -29.34
N SER A 23 -20.59 -11.57 -30.56
CA SER A 23 -20.78 -10.80 -31.81
C SER A 23 -22.24 -10.36 -32.08
N GLU A 24 -23.21 -10.83 -31.29
CA GLU A 24 -24.61 -10.46 -31.42
C GLU A 24 -25.11 -9.69 -30.18
N ASP A 25 -24.29 -9.59 -29.13
CA ASP A 25 -24.65 -8.86 -27.91
C ASP A 25 -24.72 -7.35 -28.22
N PRO A 26 -25.88 -6.69 -28.03
CA PRO A 26 -26.05 -5.28 -28.39
C PRO A 26 -25.10 -4.34 -27.64
N TYR A 27 -24.76 -4.65 -26.40
CA TYR A 27 -23.85 -3.84 -25.60
C TYR A 27 -22.44 -3.95 -26.17
N TRP A 28 -21.93 -5.17 -26.37
CA TRP A 28 -20.58 -5.38 -26.89
C TRP A 28 -20.41 -4.94 -28.35
N GLN A 29 -21.46 -5.01 -29.17
CA GLN A 29 -21.46 -4.41 -30.50
C GLN A 29 -21.34 -2.88 -30.46
N THR A 30 -22.10 -2.23 -29.57
CA THR A 30 -22.02 -0.78 -29.38
C THR A 30 -20.65 -0.37 -28.87
N GLU A 31 -20.11 -1.13 -27.91
CA GLU A 31 -18.81 -0.87 -27.33
C GLU A 31 -17.68 -1.07 -28.34
N LEU A 32 -17.72 -2.14 -29.14
CA LEU A 32 -16.75 -2.35 -30.21
C LEU A 32 -16.78 -1.21 -31.24
N ALA A 33 -17.98 -0.76 -31.65
CA ALA A 33 -18.10 0.36 -32.59
C ALA A 33 -17.47 1.64 -32.04
N ARG A 34 -17.72 1.96 -30.76
CA ARG A 34 -17.10 3.10 -30.05
C ARG A 34 -15.58 2.99 -30.03
N ILE A 35 -15.07 1.78 -29.73
CA ILE A 35 -13.63 1.50 -29.66
C ILE A 35 -12.98 1.69 -31.04
N VAL A 36 -13.55 1.08 -32.08
CA VAL A 36 -13.05 1.15 -33.45
C VAL A 36 -13.09 2.58 -33.97
N GLU A 37 -14.13 3.35 -33.69
CA GLU A 37 -14.20 4.78 -34.05
C GLU A 37 -13.04 5.57 -33.42
N GLY A 38 -12.75 5.32 -32.13
CA GLY A 38 -11.62 5.95 -31.43
C GLY A 38 -10.27 5.54 -32.01
N VAL A 39 -10.08 4.26 -32.32
CA VAL A 39 -8.85 3.74 -32.94
C VAL A 39 -8.65 4.35 -34.33
N ALA A 40 -9.68 4.35 -35.17
CA ALA A 40 -9.65 4.92 -36.51
C ALA A 40 -9.24 6.40 -36.50
N ALA A 41 -9.66 7.15 -35.49
CA ALA A 41 -9.34 8.58 -35.37
C ALA A 41 -7.85 8.86 -35.09
N PHE A 42 -7.13 7.94 -34.45
CA PHE A 42 -5.77 8.19 -33.97
C PHE A 42 -4.70 7.18 -34.43
N LYS A 43 -5.07 6.10 -35.12
CA LYS A 43 -4.13 5.05 -35.57
C LYS A 43 -2.96 5.56 -36.41
N ASP A 44 -3.13 6.64 -37.17
CA ASP A 44 -2.04 7.21 -37.99
C ASP A 44 -1.21 8.27 -37.22
N SER A 45 -1.53 8.53 -35.96
CA SER A 45 -0.82 9.51 -35.13
C SER A 45 0.57 8.98 -34.75
N PRO A 46 1.66 9.73 -35.01
CA PRO A 46 3.00 9.31 -34.62
C PRO A 46 3.21 9.31 -33.10
N ALA A 47 2.25 9.80 -32.31
CA ALA A 47 2.31 9.78 -30.86
C ALA A 47 1.90 8.43 -30.25
N ILE A 48 1.08 7.64 -30.93
CA ILE A 48 0.65 6.33 -30.44
C ILE A 48 1.86 5.39 -30.39
N LEU A 49 1.98 4.69 -29.27
CA LEU A 49 2.94 3.60 -29.09
C LEU A 49 2.23 2.25 -29.29
N TRP A 50 1.11 2.09 -28.59
CA TRP A 50 0.25 0.92 -28.57
C TRP A 50 -1.12 1.28 -27.99
N TRP A 51 -2.06 0.34 -28.12
CA TRP A 51 -3.39 0.39 -27.49
C TRP A 51 -3.42 -0.48 -26.24
N THR A 52 -4.06 -0.01 -25.17
CA THR A 52 -4.33 -0.81 -23.97
C THR A 52 -5.82 -0.88 -23.72
N ILE A 53 -6.42 -2.04 -23.93
CA ILE A 53 -7.86 -2.23 -23.82
C ILE A 53 -8.24 -2.80 -22.47
N GLY A 54 -8.98 -2.04 -21.67
CA GLY A 54 -9.36 -2.39 -20.30
C GLY A 54 -8.23 -2.16 -19.28
N ASN A 55 -8.65 -1.89 -18.05
CA ASN A 55 -7.80 -1.78 -16.87
C ASN A 55 -8.48 -2.51 -15.71
N GLU A 56 -7.89 -3.60 -15.25
CA GLU A 56 -8.33 -4.36 -14.08
C GLU A 56 -9.80 -4.79 -14.16
N ILE A 57 -10.27 -5.16 -15.36
CA ILE A 57 -11.68 -5.54 -15.59
C ILE A 57 -12.04 -6.83 -14.83
N GLU A 58 -11.06 -7.61 -14.36
CA GLU A 58 -11.29 -8.74 -13.48
C GLU A 58 -11.95 -8.35 -12.16
N PHE A 59 -11.78 -7.11 -11.67
CA PHE A 59 -12.45 -6.62 -10.47
C PHE A 59 -13.97 -6.67 -10.59
N ALA A 60 -14.50 -6.60 -11.82
CA ALA A 60 -15.94 -6.71 -12.08
C ALA A 60 -16.47 -8.13 -11.78
N THR A 61 -15.65 -9.17 -11.86
CA THR A 61 -16.11 -10.57 -11.75
C THR A 61 -15.46 -11.32 -10.60
N ASN A 62 -14.14 -11.43 -10.61
CA ASN A 62 -13.35 -12.09 -9.59
C ASN A 62 -11.92 -11.50 -9.63
N VAL A 63 -11.53 -10.82 -8.55
CA VAL A 63 -10.22 -10.16 -8.45
C VAL A 63 -9.02 -11.09 -8.62
N VAL A 64 -9.17 -12.36 -8.27
CA VAL A 64 -8.07 -13.34 -8.28
C VAL A 64 -7.82 -13.88 -9.68
N LYS A 65 -8.87 -14.20 -10.45
CA LYS A 65 -8.71 -14.91 -11.74
C LYS A 65 -9.55 -14.36 -12.90
N GLY A 66 -10.48 -13.44 -12.64
CA GLY A 66 -11.51 -13.02 -13.58
C GLY A 66 -12.53 -14.14 -13.87
N SER A 67 -13.13 -14.08 -15.06
CA SER A 67 -14.02 -15.12 -15.57
C SER A 67 -13.66 -15.49 -17.01
N GLU A 68 -13.96 -16.72 -17.43
CA GLU A 68 -13.77 -17.12 -18.83
C GLU A 68 -14.45 -16.15 -19.80
N CYS A 69 -15.69 -15.72 -19.50
CA CYS A 69 -16.40 -14.80 -20.37
C CYS A 69 -15.73 -13.42 -20.44
N THR A 70 -15.20 -12.90 -19.33
CA THR A 70 -14.39 -11.68 -19.32
C THR A 70 -13.25 -11.76 -20.32
N TRP A 71 -12.48 -12.87 -20.29
CA TRP A 71 -11.32 -13.04 -21.15
C TRP A 71 -11.70 -13.29 -22.63
N ARG A 72 -12.77 -14.05 -22.90
CA ARG A 72 -13.26 -14.26 -24.28
C ARG A 72 -13.78 -12.98 -24.91
N ILE A 73 -14.48 -12.13 -24.14
CA ILE A 73 -14.94 -10.81 -24.59
C ILE A 73 -13.74 -9.90 -24.87
N LEU A 74 -12.76 -9.85 -23.96
CA LEU A 74 -11.54 -9.06 -24.14
C LEU A 74 -10.82 -9.45 -25.43
N ASN A 75 -10.63 -10.75 -25.68
CA ASN A 75 -9.98 -11.24 -26.91
C ASN A 75 -10.74 -10.81 -28.17
N TRP A 76 -12.08 -10.88 -28.13
CA TRP A 76 -12.91 -10.46 -29.26
C TRP A 76 -12.78 -8.95 -29.54
N LEU A 77 -12.71 -8.12 -28.50
CA LEU A 77 -12.49 -6.68 -28.68
C LEU A 77 -11.08 -6.37 -29.20
N ILE A 78 -10.05 -7.09 -28.75
CA ILE A 78 -8.67 -6.98 -29.26
C ILE A 78 -8.63 -7.29 -30.76
N GLN A 79 -9.32 -8.34 -31.21
CA GLN A 79 -9.44 -8.65 -32.64
C GLN A 79 -10.03 -7.49 -33.44
N GLY A 80 -11.05 -6.83 -32.89
CA GLY A 80 -11.65 -5.64 -33.51
C GLY A 80 -10.69 -4.46 -33.61
N VAL A 81 -9.92 -4.18 -32.55
CA VAL A 81 -8.88 -3.14 -32.58
C VAL A 81 -7.80 -3.45 -33.63
N LYS A 82 -7.29 -4.67 -33.64
CA LYS A 82 -6.26 -5.11 -34.60
C LYS A 82 -6.73 -5.10 -36.05
N ALA A 83 -8.02 -5.35 -36.29
CA ALA A 83 -8.60 -5.25 -37.62
C ALA A 83 -8.63 -3.80 -38.13
N GLU A 84 -8.84 -2.82 -37.24
CA GLU A 84 -8.84 -1.40 -37.57
C GLU A 84 -7.42 -0.81 -37.68
N ASP A 85 -6.53 -1.21 -36.76
CA ASP A 85 -5.14 -0.79 -36.68
C ASP A 85 -4.20 -2.01 -36.56
N PRO A 86 -3.67 -2.51 -37.69
CA PRO A 86 -2.73 -3.63 -37.69
C PRO A 86 -1.28 -3.21 -37.39
N ASN A 87 -0.99 -1.92 -37.21
CA ASN A 87 0.37 -1.40 -37.11
C ASN A 87 0.85 -1.20 -35.66
N HIS A 88 -0.08 -1.06 -34.71
CA HIS A 88 0.23 -0.83 -33.30
C HIS A 88 -0.08 -2.07 -32.44
N PRO A 89 0.78 -2.42 -31.46
CA PRO A 89 0.48 -3.48 -30.52
C PRO A 89 -0.78 -3.20 -29.70
N VAL A 90 -1.45 -4.26 -29.25
CA VAL A 90 -2.61 -4.20 -28.37
C VAL A 90 -2.36 -5.02 -27.11
N GLY A 91 -2.47 -4.36 -25.95
CA GLY A 91 -2.30 -4.95 -24.63
C GLY A 91 -3.54 -4.82 -23.75
N TYR A 92 -3.47 -5.46 -22.58
CA TYR A 92 -4.46 -5.46 -21.51
C TYR A 92 -3.74 -5.12 -20.20
N VAL A 93 -4.38 -4.37 -19.30
CA VAL A 93 -3.78 -4.04 -18.00
C VAL A 93 -4.43 -4.84 -16.87
N SER A 94 -3.66 -5.73 -16.23
CA SER A 94 -4.11 -6.57 -15.10
C SER A 94 -3.61 -6.06 -13.75
N ALA A 95 -4.39 -6.29 -12.69
CA ALA A 95 -3.95 -6.07 -11.31
C ALA A 95 -3.05 -7.24 -10.86
N GLY A 96 -1.73 -7.03 -10.83
CA GLY A 96 -0.73 -8.03 -10.46
C GLY A 96 -0.72 -9.28 -11.36
N THR A 97 -0.04 -10.32 -10.90
CA THR A 97 0.36 -11.51 -11.68
C THR A 97 -0.12 -12.84 -11.09
N HIS A 98 -1.25 -12.84 -10.37
CA HIS A 98 -1.76 -14.06 -9.73
C HIS A 98 -1.83 -15.24 -10.73
N ALA A 99 -1.26 -16.40 -10.36
CA ALA A 99 -1.04 -17.54 -11.24
C ALA A 99 -2.27 -17.94 -12.08
N GLU A 100 -3.41 -18.20 -11.42
CA GLU A 100 -4.66 -18.55 -12.11
C GLU A 100 -5.11 -17.49 -13.12
N LYS A 101 -4.87 -16.20 -12.81
CA LYS A 101 -5.28 -15.08 -13.67
C LYS A 101 -4.50 -15.08 -14.96
N VAL A 102 -3.17 -15.06 -14.85
CA VAL A 102 -2.29 -14.93 -16.01
C VAL A 102 -2.36 -16.16 -16.90
N GLN A 103 -2.61 -17.35 -16.32
CA GLN A 103 -2.89 -18.57 -17.06
C GLN A 103 -4.21 -18.48 -17.85
N LEU A 104 -5.29 -17.97 -17.26
CA LEU A 104 -6.56 -17.79 -17.96
C LEU A 104 -6.48 -16.69 -19.04
N ILE A 105 -5.75 -15.61 -18.78
CA ILE A 105 -5.48 -14.58 -19.80
C ILE A 105 -4.74 -15.22 -20.98
N ALA A 106 -3.65 -15.94 -20.74
CA ALA A 106 -2.90 -16.62 -21.80
C ALA A 106 -3.74 -17.67 -22.55
N GLN A 107 -4.66 -18.34 -21.86
CA GLN A 107 -5.54 -19.34 -22.47
C GLN A 107 -6.60 -18.73 -23.39
N TYR A 108 -7.24 -17.63 -22.97
CA TYR A 108 -8.44 -17.11 -23.64
C TYR A 108 -8.20 -15.83 -24.45
N VAL A 109 -7.12 -15.09 -24.18
CA VAL A 109 -6.77 -13.82 -24.82
C VAL A 109 -5.59 -14.02 -25.77
N THR A 110 -5.78 -14.89 -26.76
CA THR A 110 -4.73 -15.35 -27.69
C THR A 110 -4.19 -14.26 -28.61
N GLU A 111 -4.90 -13.16 -28.78
CA GLU A 111 -4.52 -12.05 -29.66
C GLU A 111 -3.75 -10.94 -28.95
N LEU A 112 -3.37 -11.14 -27.69
CA LEU A 112 -2.65 -10.14 -26.91
C LEU A 112 -1.19 -10.00 -27.38
N ASP A 113 -0.71 -8.77 -27.65
CA ASP A 113 0.69 -8.55 -28.03
C ASP A 113 1.63 -8.40 -26.83
N PHE A 114 1.11 -7.86 -25.72
CA PHE A 114 1.82 -7.72 -24.46
C PHE A 114 0.85 -7.67 -23.28
N LEU A 115 1.31 -8.06 -22.09
CA LEU A 115 0.55 -7.93 -20.87
C LEU A 115 1.01 -6.69 -20.09
N GLY A 116 0.10 -5.73 -19.92
CA GLY A 116 0.25 -4.66 -18.95
C GLY A 116 -0.06 -5.16 -17.54
N VAL A 117 0.72 -4.73 -16.55
CA VAL A 117 0.54 -5.10 -15.15
C VAL A 117 0.62 -3.86 -14.27
N ASN A 118 -0.40 -3.63 -13.45
CA ASN A 118 -0.33 -2.72 -12.32
C ASN A 118 0.27 -3.49 -11.15
N SER A 119 1.44 -3.08 -10.68
CA SER A 119 2.16 -3.78 -9.60
C SER A 119 2.99 -2.80 -8.78
N TYR A 120 2.98 -2.99 -7.46
CA TYR A 120 3.48 -2.01 -6.49
C TYR A 120 4.45 -2.64 -5.49
N GLY A 121 5.45 -1.88 -5.04
CA GLY A 121 6.42 -2.35 -4.06
C GLY A 121 7.20 -3.59 -4.52
N GLU A 122 7.35 -4.56 -3.63
CA GLU A 122 8.12 -5.79 -3.92
C GLU A 122 7.44 -6.68 -4.97
N ASP A 123 6.12 -6.57 -5.13
CA ASP A 123 5.39 -7.32 -6.16
C ASP A 123 5.78 -6.88 -7.58
N SER A 124 6.28 -5.65 -7.77
CA SER A 124 6.77 -5.20 -9.08
C SER A 124 8.02 -5.97 -9.51
N LEU A 125 8.83 -6.44 -8.56
CA LEU A 125 10.10 -7.11 -8.82
C LEU A 125 9.96 -8.58 -9.26
N LYS A 126 8.76 -9.14 -9.12
CA LYS A 126 8.49 -10.54 -9.48
C LYS A 126 7.70 -10.70 -10.77
N VAL A 127 7.23 -9.62 -11.40
CA VAL A 127 6.30 -9.70 -12.55
C VAL A 127 6.84 -10.59 -13.68
N GLY A 128 8.05 -10.33 -14.19
CA GLY A 128 8.62 -11.14 -15.28
C GLY A 128 8.80 -12.62 -14.91
N LYS A 129 9.25 -12.88 -13.68
CA LYS A 129 9.41 -14.23 -13.13
C LYS A 129 8.07 -14.95 -12.99
N ASP A 130 7.07 -14.31 -12.41
CA ASP A 130 5.73 -14.86 -12.21
C ASP A 130 5.10 -15.25 -13.56
N LEU A 131 5.25 -14.41 -14.58
CA LEU A 131 4.76 -14.72 -15.93
C LEU A 131 5.45 -15.95 -16.52
N GLN A 132 6.79 -16.03 -16.40
CA GLN A 132 7.56 -17.17 -16.88
C GLN A 132 7.17 -18.48 -16.17
N GLU A 133 7.09 -18.47 -14.84
CA GLU A 133 6.75 -19.66 -14.04
C GLU A 133 5.32 -20.16 -14.31
N ASN A 134 4.43 -19.27 -14.75
CA ASN A 134 3.06 -19.59 -15.13
C ASN A 134 2.86 -19.86 -16.63
N GLY A 135 3.95 -20.01 -17.40
CA GLY A 135 3.89 -20.37 -18.81
C GLY A 135 3.39 -19.26 -19.73
N VAL A 136 3.45 -18.00 -19.29
CA VAL A 136 3.06 -16.83 -20.08
C VAL A 136 4.29 -16.26 -20.80
N ASP A 137 4.38 -16.53 -22.10
CA ASP A 137 5.50 -16.11 -22.96
C ASP A 137 5.19 -14.82 -23.75
N LEU A 138 4.76 -13.78 -23.05
CA LEU A 138 4.48 -12.46 -23.63
C LEU A 138 5.47 -11.41 -23.13
N PRO A 139 5.81 -10.39 -23.94
CA PRO A 139 6.34 -9.14 -23.43
C PRO A 139 5.38 -8.53 -22.40
N TYR A 140 5.90 -7.78 -21.45
CA TYR A 140 5.09 -7.15 -20.42
C TYR A 140 5.51 -5.70 -20.16
N ALA A 141 4.58 -4.89 -19.66
CA ALA A 141 4.87 -3.54 -19.21
C ALA A 141 4.30 -3.33 -17.81
N LEU A 142 5.05 -2.63 -16.96
CA LEU A 142 4.51 -2.15 -15.68
C LEU A 142 3.69 -0.88 -15.94
N MET A 143 2.38 -1.05 -16.12
CA MET A 143 1.48 0.03 -16.53
C MET A 143 1.14 0.98 -15.39
N GLU A 144 1.31 0.53 -14.16
CA GLU A 144 1.41 1.35 -12.96
C GLU A 144 2.44 0.69 -12.03
N PHE A 145 3.38 1.49 -11.53
CA PHE A 145 4.24 1.09 -10.42
C PHE A 145 4.51 2.25 -9.48
N GLY A 146 4.83 1.93 -8.23
CA GLY A 146 5.10 2.92 -7.20
C GLY A 146 5.64 2.30 -5.92
N PRO A 147 5.47 2.98 -4.77
CA PRO A 147 5.91 2.47 -3.47
C PRO A 147 5.10 1.25 -3.04
N THR A 148 5.33 0.77 -1.82
CA THR A 148 4.53 -0.31 -1.25
C THR A 148 3.03 0.04 -1.30
N GLY A 149 2.22 -0.84 -1.89
CA GLY A 149 0.77 -0.67 -1.94
C GLY A 149 0.17 -0.74 -0.54
N HIS A 150 -0.86 0.07 -0.25
CA HIS A 150 -1.48 0.10 1.09
C HIS A 150 -2.01 -1.25 1.57
N TRP A 151 -2.41 -2.14 0.65
CA TRP A 151 -2.82 -3.52 0.97
C TRP A 151 -1.68 -4.42 1.47
N ALA A 152 -0.43 -4.08 1.12
CA ALA A 152 0.79 -4.79 1.52
C ALA A 152 1.55 -4.07 2.64
N ALA A 153 1.12 -2.86 3.01
CA ALA A 153 1.73 -2.11 4.09
C ALA A 153 1.42 -2.73 5.46
N ASN A 154 2.34 -2.56 6.40
CA ASN A 154 2.08 -2.86 7.80
C ASN A 154 0.96 -1.97 8.33
N VAL A 155 0.27 -2.44 9.36
CA VAL A 155 -0.78 -1.68 10.04
C VAL A 155 -0.47 -1.54 11.53
N THR A 156 -0.88 -0.42 12.13
CA THR A 156 -0.80 -0.19 13.57
C THR A 156 -1.72 -1.17 14.32
N ALA A 157 -1.61 -1.19 15.65
CA ALA A 157 -2.49 -2.01 16.49
C ALA A 157 -3.99 -1.64 16.36
N TRP A 158 -4.31 -0.47 15.80
CA TRP A 158 -5.67 0.03 15.60
C TRP A 158 -6.07 0.12 14.11
N GLY A 159 -5.29 -0.48 13.20
CA GLY A 159 -5.68 -0.63 11.78
C GLY A 159 -5.26 0.50 10.84
N SER A 160 -4.56 1.54 11.33
CA SER A 160 -3.97 2.56 10.45
C SER A 160 -2.83 1.99 9.62
N TYR A 161 -2.77 2.30 8.33
CA TYR A 161 -1.66 1.89 7.48
C TYR A 161 -0.36 2.63 7.83
N ILE A 162 0.76 1.91 7.92
CA ILE A 162 2.09 2.49 8.09
C ILE A 162 2.63 2.82 6.71
N GLU A 163 2.87 4.11 6.45
CA GLU A 163 3.35 4.59 5.15
C GLU A 163 4.88 4.66 5.14
N GLU A 164 5.52 4.37 4.02
CA GLU A 164 6.94 4.68 3.81
C GLU A 164 7.12 6.22 3.75
N SER A 165 8.19 6.76 4.33
CA SER A 165 8.60 8.14 4.10
C SER A 165 9.07 8.33 2.65
N SER A 166 9.13 9.57 2.19
CA SER A 166 9.67 9.91 0.87
C SER A 166 11.04 9.28 0.58
N THR A 167 11.94 9.20 1.57
CA THR A 167 13.26 8.58 1.47
C THR A 167 13.17 7.05 1.40
N GLU A 168 12.29 6.42 2.19
CA GLU A 168 12.08 4.96 2.16
C GLU A 168 11.37 4.47 0.90
N LYS A 169 10.64 5.33 0.20
CA LYS A 169 10.04 5.01 -1.10
C LYS A 169 11.09 4.86 -2.21
N VAL A 170 12.24 5.55 -2.11
CA VAL A 170 13.26 5.61 -3.19
C VAL A 170 13.73 4.24 -3.67
N PRO A 171 14.12 3.28 -2.79
CA PRO A 171 14.58 1.96 -3.24
C PRO A 171 13.54 1.18 -4.05
N ARG A 172 12.24 1.38 -3.80
CA ARG A 172 11.16 0.70 -4.54
C ARG A 172 11.12 1.13 -6.00
N TYR A 173 11.27 2.43 -6.24
CA TYR A 173 11.31 3.00 -7.58
C TYR A 173 12.59 2.62 -8.33
N VAL A 174 13.75 2.67 -7.66
CA VAL A 174 15.03 2.26 -8.26
C VAL A 174 14.98 0.80 -8.67
N ALA A 175 14.64 -0.10 -7.76
CA ALA A 175 14.64 -1.54 -8.02
C ALA A 175 13.68 -1.93 -9.15
N THR A 176 12.48 -1.33 -9.19
CA THR A 176 11.51 -1.59 -10.26
C THR A 176 12.02 -1.13 -11.61
N CYS A 177 12.69 0.03 -11.64
CA CYS A 177 13.19 0.59 -12.88
C CYS A 177 14.40 -0.18 -13.42
N GLU A 178 15.34 -0.56 -12.55
CA GLU A 178 16.47 -1.43 -12.89
C GLU A 178 16.00 -2.81 -13.37
N LEU A 179 15.02 -3.41 -12.68
CA LEU A 179 14.45 -4.69 -13.10
C LEU A 179 13.84 -4.64 -14.51
N CYS A 180 13.03 -3.61 -14.79
CA CYS A 180 12.47 -3.46 -16.14
C CYS A 180 13.53 -3.16 -17.20
N TYR A 181 14.61 -2.46 -16.83
CA TYR A 181 15.72 -2.20 -17.75
C TYR A 181 16.50 -3.48 -18.09
N ASP A 182 16.70 -4.36 -17.11
CA ASP A 182 17.50 -5.58 -17.24
C ASP A 182 16.72 -6.76 -17.84
N ASP A 183 15.39 -6.81 -17.68
CA ASP A 183 14.56 -7.86 -18.26
C ASP A 183 14.22 -7.57 -19.73
N PRO A 184 14.71 -8.39 -20.71
CA PRO A 184 14.45 -8.16 -22.13
C PRO A 184 12.98 -8.31 -22.53
N LYS A 185 12.12 -8.86 -21.67
CA LYS A 185 10.66 -8.93 -21.88
C LYS A 185 9.92 -7.72 -21.32
N CYS A 186 10.54 -6.93 -20.43
CA CYS A 186 9.92 -5.71 -19.96
C CYS A 186 10.06 -4.62 -21.03
N ILE A 187 8.93 -4.17 -21.59
CA ILE A 187 8.91 -3.17 -22.68
C ILE A 187 8.67 -1.75 -22.18
N GLY A 188 8.50 -1.55 -20.87
CA GLY A 188 8.38 -0.23 -20.25
C GLY A 188 7.76 -0.26 -18.85
N ALA A 189 7.90 0.85 -18.14
CA ALA A 189 7.33 1.07 -16.82
C ALA A 189 6.78 2.50 -16.69
N PHE A 190 5.59 2.64 -16.12
CA PHE A 190 4.85 3.90 -15.95
C PHE A 190 4.68 4.21 -14.46
N ALA A 191 5.38 5.24 -13.99
CA ALA A 191 5.38 5.60 -12.57
C ALA A 191 4.05 6.24 -12.17
N PHE A 192 3.54 5.87 -10.99
CA PHE A 192 2.24 6.26 -10.47
C PHE A 192 2.35 6.79 -9.02
N VAL A 193 1.69 7.89 -8.64
CA VAL A 193 0.87 8.80 -9.46
C VAL A 193 1.74 9.97 -9.94
N TRP A 194 1.78 10.22 -11.25
CA TRP A 194 2.38 11.46 -11.78
C TRP A 194 1.48 12.68 -11.49
N GLY A 195 1.66 13.25 -10.31
CA GLY A 195 0.88 14.35 -9.75
C GLY A 195 0.66 14.12 -8.27
N TRP A 196 -0.46 14.62 -7.76
CA TRP A 196 -0.91 14.41 -6.40
C TRP A 196 -2.36 13.91 -6.36
N LYS A 197 -2.62 12.96 -5.47
CA LYS A 197 -3.96 12.45 -5.16
C LYS A 197 -3.98 12.03 -3.70
N TRP A 198 -5.06 12.35 -2.99
CA TRP A 198 -5.34 11.72 -1.71
C TRP A 198 -5.74 10.26 -1.92
N GLU A 199 -4.96 9.33 -1.38
CA GLU A 199 -5.26 7.91 -1.45
C GLU A 199 -4.70 7.22 -0.22
N LYS A 200 -5.61 6.88 0.71
CA LYS A 200 -5.36 6.50 2.11
C LYS A 200 -4.75 7.60 2.95
N THR A 201 -3.71 8.28 2.46
CA THR A 201 -3.10 9.45 3.09
C THR A 201 -2.87 10.57 2.07
N GLY A 202 -2.49 11.75 2.57
CA GLY A 202 -2.11 12.88 1.72
C GLY A 202 -0.77 12.72 1.00
N THR A 203 -0.03 11.63 1.22
CA THR A 203 1.33 11.45 0.68
C THR A 203 1.60 10.09 0.04
N TRP A 204 0.64 9.14 0.06
CA TRP A 204 0.91 7.73 -0.26
C TRP A 204 1.56 7.51 -1.64
N TYR A 205 0.87 7.90 -2.72
CA TYR A 205 1.31 7.62 -4.09
C TYR A 205 1.77 8.86 -4.87
N GLY A 206 1.55 10.07 -4.36
CA GLY A 206 1.89 11.31 -5.08
C GLY A 206 3.39 11.42 -5.35
N LEU A 207 3.77 11.50 -6.62
CA LEU A 207 5.14 11.87 -7.02
C LEU A 207 5.39 13.36 -6.75
N PHE A 208 4.35 14.17 -6.89
CA PHE A 208 4.36 15.57 -6.50
C PHE A 208 3.43 15.78 -5.31
N ASN A 209 3.72 16.80 -4.51
CA ASN A 209 2.77 17.30 -3.52
C ASN A 209 2.10 18.56 -4.03
N GLU A 210 0.79 18.45 -4.21
CA GLU A 210 -0.08 19.54 -4.63
C GLU A 210 -1.17 19.80 -3.57
N TRP A 211 -0.96 19.32 -2.34
CA TRP A 211 -1.86 19.56 -1.23
C TRP A 211 -1.77 21.04 -0.79
N THR A 212 -2.60 21.89 -1.39
CA THR A 212 -2.53 23.35 -1.25
C THR A 212 -2.49 23.85 0.19
N ALA A 213 -3.14 23.16 1.13
CA ALA A 213 -3.13 23.50 2.55
C ALA A 213 -1.73 23.44 3.21
N VAL A 214 -0.81 22.68 2.62
CA VAL A 214 0.58 22.52 3.12
C VAL A 214 1.63 22.95 2.09
N THR A 215 1.23 23.42 0.91
CA THR A 215 2.15 23.81 -0.18
C THR A 215 2.03 25.29 -0.54
N GLU A 216 0.82 25.85 -0.56
CA GLU A 216 0.55 27.19 -1.09
C GLU A 216 0.15 28.18 -0.01
N ASN A 217 0.58 29.44 -0.15
CA ASN A 217 0.25 30.55 0.75
C ASN A 217 0.61 30.32 2.23
N ILE A 218 1.53 29.39 2.50
CA ILE A 218 2.12 29.16 3.82
C ILE A 218 3.55 29.72 3.90
N THR A 219 4.07 29.88 5.11
CA THR A 219 5.41 30.44 5.36
C THR A 219 6.54 29.64 4.69
N LEU A 220 6.43 28.30 4.66
CA LEU A 220 7.38 27.41 3.99
C LEU A 220 6.81 26.93 2.66
N ASN A 221 6.50 27.86 1.75
CA ASN A 221 5.86 27.56 0.46
C ASN A 221 6.74 26.64 -0.41
N CYS A 222 6.09 25.72 -1.11
CA CYS A 222 6.72 24.92 -2.13
C CYS A 222 5.65 24.55 -3.17
N THR A 223 5.88 24.87 -4.45
CA THR A 223 4.89 24.71 -5.51
C THR A 223 5.22 23.47 -6.35
N ILE A 224 4.32 22.47 -6.40
CA ILE A 224 4.55 21.19 -7.09
C ILE A 224 5.83 20.55 -6.54
N CYS A 225 5.82 20.24 -5.24
CA CYS A 225 7.01 19.80 -4.55
C CYS A 225 7.45 18.42 -5.00
N GLU A 226 8.76 18.26 -5.16
CA GLU A 226 9.37 17.02 -5.59
C GLU A 226 10.16 16.38 -4.45
N SER A 227 10.00 15.07 -4.29
CA SER A 227 10.78 14.28 -3.35
C SER A 227 11.98 13.61 -4.01
N GLU A 228 12.81 12.92 -3.21
CA GLU A 228 13.94 12.13 -3.71
C GLU A 228 13.53 11.09 -4.77
N VAL A 229 12.26 10.64 -4.75
CA VAL A 229 11.71 9.72 -5.75
C VAL A 229 11.84 10.29 -7.17
N LEU A 230 11.63 11.59 -7.39
CA LEU A 230 11.79 12.20 -8.72
C LEU A 230 13.26 12.20 -9.16
N GLY A 231 14.18 12.35 -8.21
CA GLY A 231 15.61 12.19 -8.45
C GLY A 231 15.96 10.79 -8.94
N ALA A 232 15.39 9.77 -8.28
CA ALA A 232 15.58 8.36 -8.65
C ALA A 232 14.99 8.04 -10.03
N LEU A 233 13.77 8.50 -10.32
CA LEU A 233 13.13 8.32 -11.63
C LEU A 233 13.92 9.00 -12.76
N GLN A 234 14.38 10.24 -12.55
CA GLN A 234 15.21 10.93 -13.54
C GLN A 234 16.52 10.17 -13.79
N LYS A 235 17.19 9.70 -12.73
CA LYS A 235 18.41 8.90 -12.84
C LYS A 235 18.17 7.65 -13.67
N CYS A 236 17.07 6.95 -13.43
CA CYS A 236 16.74 5.77 -14.19
C CYS A 236 16.45 6.08 -15.67
N TRP A 237 15.65 7.11 -15.96
CA TRP A 237 15.26 7.43 -17.33
C TRP A 237 16.39 8.01 -18.19
N THR A 238 17.33 8.73 -17.57
CA THR A 238 18.35 9.50 -18.30
C THR A 238 19.79 9.01 -18.07
N GLY A 239 20.01 8.18 -17.06
CA GLY A 239 21.34 7.83 -16.53
C GLY A 239 21.99 8.94 -15.70
N GLN A 240 21.38 10.12 -15.61
CA GLN A 240 21.96 11.32 -14.98
C GLN A 240 21.23 11.68 -13.67
N ASP A 241 22.01 12.02 -12.64
CA ASP A 241 21.47 12.59 -11.41
C ASP A 241 20.81 13.96 -11.69
N LYS A 242 19.83 14.35 -10.86
CA LYS A 242 19.39 15.75 -10.80
C LYS A 242 20.51 16.64 -10.31
N GLU A 243 20.62 17.83 -10.90
CA GLU A 243 21.58 18.87 -10.48
C GLU A 243 21.34 19.28 -9.01
N THR A 244 20.07 19.43 -8.64
CA THR A 244 19.63 19.71 -7.28
C THR A 244 18.92 18.46 -6.72
N LYS A 245 19.18 18.14 -5.45
CA LYS A 245 18.59 16.96 -4.78
C LYS A 245 17.62 17.40 -3.70
N ALA A 246 16.53 16.66 -3.54
CA ALA A 246 15.63 16.85 -2.41
C ALA A 246 16.31 16.46 -1.10
N PRO A 247 15.85 16.97 0.05
CA PRO A 247 16.31 16.51 1.36
C PRO A 247 16.01 15.02 1.55
N SER A 248 16.78 14.34 2.39
CA SER A 248 16.50 12.99 2.88
C SER A 248 16.02 13.06 4.32
N LEU A 249 14.96 12.33 4.65
CA LEU A 249 14.42 12.18 6.00
C LEU A 249 14.97 10.91 6.64
N HIS A 250 15.59 11.03 7.82
CA HIS A 250 16.27 9.92 8.51
C HIS A 250 15.44 9.35 9.65
N SER A 251 14.80 10.21 10.45
CA SER A 251 14.01 9.77 11.60
C SER A 251 13.05 10.85 12.07
N ILE A 252 11.95 10.42 12.68
CA ILE A 252 11.10 11.25 13.53
C ILE A 252 11.26 10.76 14.96
N SER A 253 11.31 11.66 15.92
CA SER A 253 11.43 11.34 17.34
C SER A 253 10.33 12.01 18.16
N MET A 254 9.89 11.34 19.22
CA MET A 254 8.98 11.87 20.23
C MET A 254 9.69 11.88 21.58
N ALA A 255 9.65 13.01 22.27
CA ALA A 255 10.32 13.22 23.56
C ALA A 255 11.82 12.85 23.56
N GLY A 256 12.49 12.99 22.41
CA GLY A 256 13.92 12.67 22.23
C GLY A 256 14.21 11.25 21.78
N GLU A 257 13.21 10.35 21.78
CA GLU A 257 13.36 8.96 21.36
C GLU A 257 12.84 8.76 19.92
N PRO A 258 13.58 8.08 19.03
CA PRO A 258 13.11 7.76 17.68
C PRO A 258 11.81 6.96 17.69
N LEU A 259 10.89 7.30 16.78
CA LEU A 259 9.67 6.55 16.56
C LEU A 259 9.97 5.32 15.70
N GLU A 260 10.04 4.16 16.33
CA GLU A 260 10.13 2.89 15.62
C GLU A 260 8.77 2.58 14.94
N GLY A 261 8.78 2.35 13.62
CA GLY A 261 7.59 1.94 12.87
C GLY A 261 6.59 3.06 12.54
N GLN A 262 6.98 4.33 12.60
CA GLN A 262 6.17 5.50 12.16
C GLN A 262 4.75 5.56 12.73
N HIS A 263 4.60 5.17 13.99
CA HIS A 263 3.38 5.38 14.74
C HIS A 263 3.69 5.60 16.22
N PHE A 264 2.74 6.16 16.96
CA PHE A 264 2.83 6.25 18.42
C PHE A 264 1.45 6.29 19.08
N SER A 265 1.41 6.01 20.38
CA SER A 265 0.25 6.26 21.22
C SER A 265 0.65 7.26 22.29
N VAL A 266 -0.24 8.21 22.57
CA VAL A 266 0.04 9.29 23.52
C VAL A 266 -1.21 9.62 24.32
N ASP A 267 -1.05 9.87 25.61
CA ASP A 267 -2.13 10.40 26.44
C ASP A 267 -2.41 11.87 26.09
N GLN A 268 -3.49 12.45 26.59
CA GLN A 268 -3.84 13.86 26.44
C GLN A 268 -2.84 14.77 27.17
N THR A 269 -1.72 15.03 26.51
CA THR A 269 -0.59 15.83 27.02
C THR A 269 0.09 16.61 25.89
N ALA A 270 1.03 17.48 26.27
CA ALA A 270 1.95 18.11 25.33
C ALA A 270 3.18 17.22 25.13
N VAL A 271 3.54 16.96 23.87
CA VAL A 271 4.72 16.17 23.50
C VAL A 271 5.62 16.91 22.54
N THR A 272 6.93 16.75 22.73
CA THR A 272 7.94 17.27 21.79
C THR A 272 8.11 16.29 20.65
N LEU A 273 7.97 16.78 19.42
CA LEU A 273 8.30 16.06 18.21
C LEU A 273 9.52 16.70 17.56
N ALA A 274 10.35 15.89 16.90
CA ALA A 274 11.44 16.38 16.07
C ALA A 274 11.67 15.49 14.85
N VAL A 275 12.12 16.10 13.75
CA VAL A 275 12.50 15.41 12.53
C VAL A 275 13.98 15.61 12.27
N ASN A 276 14.67 14.52 11.96
CA ASN A 276 16.05 14.54 11.49
C ASN A 276 16.06 14.35 9.98
N ALA A 277 16.61 15.32 9.28
CA ALA A 277 16.72 15.32 7.82
C ALA A 277 18.01 16.04 7.40
N SER A 278 18.48 15.76 6.19
CA SER A 278 19.70 16.37 5.65
C SER A 278 19.61 16.63 4.16
N THR A 279 20.40 17.56 3.66
CA THR A 279 20.66 17.71 2.22
C THR A 279 22.12 17.34 1.92
N THR A 280 22.39 16.88 0.70
CA THR A 280 23.77 16.61 0.24
C THR A 280 24.66 17.85 0.23
N GLN A 281 24.06 19.04 0.13
CA GLN A 281 24.75 20.33 0.08
C GLN A 281 24.91 21.00 1.45
N GLY A 282 24.31 20.44 2.51
CA GLY A 282 24.32 21.05 3.85
C GLY A 282 23.46 22.30 3.98
N THR A 283 22.57 22.57 3.03
CA THR A 283 21.57 23.66 3.12
C THR A 283 20.72 23.49 4.37
N ALA A 284 20.50 24.57 5.11
CA ALA A 284 19.65 24.53 6.30
C ALA A 284 18.21 24.18 5.92
N LEU A 285 17.54 23.44 6.81
CA LEU A 285 16.21 22.89 6.61
C LEU A 285 15.25 23.44 7.68
N SER A 286 13.99 23.55 7.29
CA SER A 286 12.87 23.76 8.20
C SER A 286 11.76 22.78 7.85
N ALA A 287 10.76 22.64 8.71
CA ALA A 287 9.65 21.72 8.48
C ALA A 287 8.30 22.35 8.79
N VAL A 288 7.28 21.87 8.10
CA VAL A 288 5.86 22.13 8.37
C VAL A 288 5.26 20.85 8.95
N TRP A 289 4.57 20.99 10.08
CA TRP A 289 3.87 19.90 10.75
C TRP A 289 2.38 20.16 10.71
N VAL A 290 1.59 19.18 10.32
CA VAL A 290 0.12 19.28 10.33
C VAL A 290 -0.49 17.97 10.79
N VAL A 291 -1.75 18.01 11.25
CA VAL A 291 -2.48 16.82 11.70
C VAL A 291 -3.83 16.73 11.02
N THR A 292 -4.25 15.53 10.65
CA THR A 292 -5.63 15.22 10.27
C THR A 292 -6.23 14.18 11.22
N GLU A 293 -7.55 14.02 11.21
CA GLU A 293 -8.15 12.76 11.67
C GLU A 293 -7.67 11.62 10.78
N GLU A 294 -7.52 10.43 11.37
CA GLU A 294 -7.29 9.21 10.60
C GLU A 294 -8.63 8.69 10.11
N VAL A 295 -8.85 8.80 8.80
CA VAL A 295 -10.01 8.21 8.14
C VAL A 295 -9.51 7.20 7.12
N VAL A 296 -9.55 5.93 7.50
CA VAL A 296 -9.17 4.84 6.59
C VAL A 296 -10.30 4.63 5.58
N SER A 297 -10.12 5.15 4.37
CA SER A 297 -11.09 5.03 3.29
C SER A 297 -11.29 3.57 2.85
N MET A 298 -12.54 3.16 2.66
CA MET A 298 -12.93 1.87 2.07
C MET A 298 -12.93 1.89 0.52
N ALA A 299 -12.48 2.97 -0.12
CA ALA A 299 -12.42 3.04 -1.57
C ALA A 299 -11.42 2.02 -2.15
N VAL A 300 -11.75 1.47 -3.32
CA VAL A 300 -10.99 0.40 -4.01
C VAL A 300 -10.75 0.80 -5.46
N GLY A 301 -9.67 0.31 -6.08
CA GLY A 301 -9.42 0.46 -7.53
C GLY A 301 -9.21 1.90 -7.96
N GLY A 302 -8.52 2.71 -7.14
CA GLY A 302 -8.21 4.10 -7.48
C GLY A 302 -9.40 5.06 -7.43
N ALA A 303 -10.54 4.67 -6.85
CA ALA A 303 -11.67 5.58 -6.63
C ALA A 303 -11.27 6.86 -5.87
N TYR A 304 -12.04 7.93 -6.09
CA TYR A 304 -11.79 9.23 -5.45
C TYR A 304 -11.96 9.15 -3.93
N GLU A 305 -11.01 9.75 -3.22
CA GLU A 305 -11.07 9.95 -1.77
C GLU A 305 -10.97 11.46 -1.48
N ALA A 306 -11.77 11.96 -0.54
CA ALA A 306 -11.70 13.35 -0.15
C ALA A 306 -10.47 13.61 0.72
N THR A 307 -9.80 14.74 0.49
CA THR A 307 -8.73 15.25 1.36
C THR A 307 -9.26 15.51 2.77
N ASN A 308 -8.61 14.94 3.79
CA ASN A 308 -8.99 15.21 5.17
C ASN A 308 -8.62 16.64 5.58
N PRO A 309 -9.49 17.34 6.32
CA PRO A 309 -9.19 18.68 6.81
C PRO A 309 -8.08 18.65 7.88
N LEU A 310 -7.30 19.74 7.93
CA LEU A 310 -6.30 19.95 8.98
C LEU A 310 -6.98 20.29 10.31
N LEU A 311 -6.47 19.72 11.40
CA LEU A 311 -6.94 20.00 12.75
C LEU A 311 -6.28 21.27 13.31
N PRO A 312 -7.08 22.22 13.85
CA PRO A 312 -6.55 23.45 14.40
C PRO A 312 -6.09 23.31 15.86
N ASP A 313 -5.32 24.29 16.32
CA ASP A 313 -4.92 24.57 17.71
C ASP A 313 -4.13 23.45 18.39
N LEU A 314 -3.36 22.68 17.61
CA LEU A 314 -2.53 21.56 18.11
C LEU A 314 -1.07 21.91 18.34
N PHE A 315 -0.52 22.93 17.69
CA PHE A 315 0.91 23.26 17.77
C PHE A 315 1.15 24.54 18.56
N GLU A 316 2.04 24.50 19.55
CA GLU A 316 2.42 25.71 20.29
C GLU A 316 3.29 26.61 19.42
N ASN A 317 2.95 27.91 19.36
CA ASN A 317 3.65 28.92 18.56
C ASN A 317 3.76 28.56 17.06
N GLY A 318 2.75 27.86 16.54
CA GLY A 318 2.58 27.65 15.10
C GLY A 318 2.52 28.96 14.32
N PRO A 319 2.92 28.97 13.03
CA PRO A 319 2.82 30.16 12.18
C PRO A 319 1.36 30.53 11.87
N ASP A 320 0.44 29.57 12.01
CA ASP A 320 -1.01 29.72 11.86
C ASP A 320 -1.73 28.79 12.87
N ASN A 321 -3.05 28.69 12.75
CA ASN A 321 -3.86 27.89 13.68
C ASN A 321 -3.85 26.39 13.38
N THR A 322 -3.30 25.93 12.25
CA THR A 322 -3.37 24.53 11.79
C THR A 322 -2.03 23.84 11.66
N SER A 323 -0.92 24.59 11.72
CA SER A 323 0.42 24.07 11.48
C SER A 323 1.42 24.40 12.59
N GLY A 324 2.42 23.54 12.72
CA GLY A 324 3.65 23.78 13.48
C GLY A 324 4.83 24.04 12.54
N MET A 325 5.87 24.71 13.03
CA MET A 325 7.04 25.07 12.21
C MET A 325 8.38 24.78 12.89
N GLY A 326 9.34 24.33 12.09
CA GLY A 326 10.72 24.06 12.48
C GLY A 326 11.00 22.57 12.58
N LEU A 327 12.28 22.20 12.74
CA LEU A 327 12.68 20.79 12.85
C LEU A 327 12.23 20.14 14.17
N SER A 328 11.74 20.92 15.13
CA SER A 328 11.10 20.43 16.35
C SER A 328 9.90 21.31 16.72
N VAL A 329 8.82 20.66 17.18
CA VAL A 329 7.56 21.30 17.56
C VAL A 329 6.98 20.70 18.84
N GLN A 330 6.16 21.47 19.54
CA GLN A 330 5.34 20.99 20.65
C GLN A 330 3.93 20.68 20.12
N LEU A 331 3.54 19.41 20.15
CA LEU A 331 2.20 18.95 19.83
C LEU A 331 1.38 18.84 21.12
N ASN A 332 0.33 19.64 21.25
CA ASN A 332 -0.63 19.59 22.34
C ASN A 332 -1.83 18.72 21.94
N THR A 333 -1.98 17.58 22.61
CA THR A 333 -3.04 16.60 22.33
C THR A 333 -4.25 16.71 23.27
N THR A 334 -4.25 17.67 24.20
CA THR A 334 -5.29 17.78 25.24
C THR A 334 -6.70 18.07 24.69
N SER A 335 -6.80 18.67 23.50
CA SER A 335 -8.07 18.92 22.81
C SER A 335 -8.56 17.74 21.95
N LEU A 336 -7.68 16.75 21.69
CA LEU A 336 -8.00 15.60 20.86
C LEU A 336 -8.89 14.63 21.62
N LYS A 337 -9.75 13.90 20.92
CA LYS A 337 -10.71 12.99 21.53
C LYS A 337 -9.99 11.78 22.12
N MET A 338 -10.32 11.42 23.35
CA MET A 338 -9.85 10.18 23.97
C MET A 338 -10.27 8.96 23.14
N GLY A 339 -9.30 8.08 22.84
CA GLY A 339 -9.49 6.96 21.92
C GLY A 339 -9.52 7.34 20.43
N GLY A 340 -9.38 8.63 20.09
CA GLY A 340 -9.35 9.13 18.71
C GLY A 340 -8.07 8.77 17.99
N GLU A 341 -8.18 8.58 16.67
CA GLU A 341 -7.11 8.18 15.77
C GLU A 341 -6.82 9.32 14.79
N TYR A 342 -5.53 9.60 14.58
CA TYR A 342 -5.04 10.79 13.92
C TYR A 342 -3.81 10.46 13.07
N ARG A 343 -3.48 11.37 12.15
CA ARG A 343 -2.26 11.30 11.37
C ARG A 343 -1.53 12.61 11.38
N LEU A 344 -0.29 12.55 11.83
CA LEU A 344 0.67 13.64 11.76
C LEU A 344 1.40 13.57 10.42
N TYR A 345 1.55 14.70 9.75
CA TYR A 345 2.41 14.84 8.57
C TYR A 345 3.54 15.81 8.88
N VAL A 346 4.72 15.51 8.37
CA VAL A 346 5.87 16.43 8.37
C VAL A 346 6.39 16.60 6.96
N PHE A 347 6.60 17.86 6.56
CA PHE A 347 7.16 18.24 5.28
C PHE A 347 8.42 19.07 5.52
N VAL A 348 9.59 18.50 5.23
CA VAL A 348 10.92 19.11 5.41
C VAL A 348 11.38 19.74 4.11
N ARG A 349 11.70 21.03 4.14
CA ARG A 349 12.09 21.84 2.97
C ARG A 349 13.30 22.69 3.30
N GLU A 350 13.92 23.26 2.27
CA GLU A 350 14.97 24.26 2.44
C GLU A 350 14.44 25.45 3.26
N ASP A 351 15.22 25.89 4.25
CA ASP A 351 14.87 27.08 5.03
C ASP A 351 14.95 28.33 4.12
N PRO A 352 13.88 29.15 4.03
CA PRO A 352 13.89 30.39 3.25
C PRO A 352 15.02 31.36 3.60
N ALA A 353 15.55 31.30 4.83
CA ALA A 353 16.71 32.09 5.25
C ALA A 353 18.04 31.54 4.73
N ALA A 354 18.09 30.27 4.31
CA ALA A 354 19.29 29.60 3.82
C ALA A 354 19.32 29.42 2.30
N CYS A 355 18.18 29.53 1.63
CA CYS A 355 18.14 29.54 0.17
C CYS A 355 18.41 30.95 -0.41
N GLY A 356 18.74 31.02 -1.70
CA GLY A 356 19.03 32.28 -2.40
C GLY A 356 17.77 33.13 -2.63
N ALA A 357 17.63 33.69 -3.83
CA ALA A 357 16.41 34.45 -4.17
C ALA A 357 15.14 33.57 -4.19
N ARG A 358 15.30 32.25 -4.35
CA ARG A 358 14.24 31.22 -4.33
C ARG A 358 14.82 29.92 -3.80
N CYS A 359 14.03 29.18 -3.03
CA CYS A 359 14.33 27.81 -2.66
C CYS A 359 13.97 26.87 -3.82
N ASN A 360 14.60 25.68 -3.84
CA ASN A 360 14.14 24.61 -4.72
C ASN A 360 12.76 24.12 -4.26
N ASN A 361 11.90 23.72 -5.20
CA ASN A 361 10.61 23.07 -4.88
C ASN A 361 10.83 21.60 -4.49
N HIS A 362 11.65 21.39 -3.48
CA HIS A 362 12.00 20.08 -2.97
C HIS A 362 11.47 19.87 -1.57
N GLU A 363 11.07 18.64 -1.29
CA GLU A 363 10.72 18.26 0.06
C GLU A 363 11.07 16.80 0.38
N ALA A 364 11.36 16.54 1.65
CA ALA A 364 11.18 15.22 2.22
C ALA A 364 9.90 15.23 3.04
N TYR A 365 9.15 14.15 3.03
CA TYR A 365 7.95 14.01 3.83
C TYR A 365 7.88 12.64 4.52
N ALA A 366 7.09 12.59 5.58
CA ALA A 366 6.64 11.38 6.23
C ALA A 366 5.27 11.61 6.87
N SER A 367 4.52 10.53 7.06
CA SER A 367 3.25 10.54 7.78
C SER A 367 3.29 9.52 8.92
N VAL A 368 2.80 9.91 10.09
CA VAL A 368 2.89 9.13 11.33
C VAL A 368 1.50 8.98 11.90
N ALA A 369 1.01 7.74 11.97
CA ALA A 369 -0.26 7.45 12.60
C ALA A 369 -0.13 7.56 14.12
N PHE A 370 -1.08 8.21 14.79
CA PHE A 370 -1.10 8.22 16.24
C PHE A 370 -2.50 8.11 16.82
N LYS A 371 -2.55 7.59 18.05
CA LYS A 371 -3.80 7.38 18.77
C LYS A 371 -3.73 8.01 20.15
N ILE A 372 -4.85 8.61 20.56
CA ILE A 372 -5.01 9.08 21.93
C ILE A 372 -5.38 7.90 22.82
N CYS A 373 -4.48 7.55 23.73
CA CYS A 373 -4.59 6.44 24.65
C CYS A 373 -4.81 6.94 26.08
N HIS A 374 -5.09 6.03 27.01
CA HIS A 374 -5.09 6.33 28.44
C HIS A 374 -4.80 5.06 29.23
N ASP A 375 -3.76 5.06 30.06
CA ASP A 375 -3.48 3.96 30.98
C ASP A 375 -4.38 4.10 32.21
N ALA A 376 -5.17 3.07 32.51
CA ALA A 376 -6.11 3.15 33.61
C ALA A 376 -5.37 3.27 34.95
N VAL A 377 -5.79 4.22 35.79
CA VAL A 377 -5.14 4.49 37.09
C VAL A 377 -6.05 4.17 38.29
N PRO A 378 -5.48 3.92 39.49
CA PRO A 378 -6.27 3.66 40.69
C PRO A 378 -7.33 4.74 40.96
N GLY A 379 -8.56 4.30 41.19
CA GLY A 379 -9.72 5.18 41.38
C GLY A 379 -10.64 5.23 40.16
N GLU A 380 -10.16 4.80 38.99
CA GLU A 380 -10.99 4.69 37.79
C GLU A 380 -11.81 3.40 37.76
N GLN A 381 -12.97 3.49 37.09
CA GLN A 381 -13.81 2.32 36.86
C GLN A 381 -13.06 1.27 36.04
N CYS A 382 -12.37 1.67 34.97
CA CYS A 382 -11.59 0.75 34.15
C CYS A 382 -10.53 0.01 34.98
N TYR A 383 -9.76 0.73 35.81
CA TYR A 383 -8.74 0.13 36.66
C TYR A 383 -9.30 -0.97 37.57
N SER A 384 -10.44 -0.68 38.21
CA SER A 384 -11.11 -1.62 39.10
C SER A 384 -11.57 -2.88 38.36
N GLN A 385 -12.01 -2.72 37.11
CA GLN A 385 -12.51 -3.81 36.27
C GLN A 385 -11.37 -4.65 35.69
N VAL A 386 -10.26 -4.04 35.30
CA VAL A 386 -9.03 -4.77 34.92
C VAL A 386 -8.56 -5.62 36.09
N LYS A 387 -8.46 -5.06 37.30
CA LYS A 387 -8.07 -5.80 38.50
C LYS A 387 -9.03 -6.96 38.79
N TYR A 388 -10.34 -6.75 38.66
CA TYR A 388 -11.33 -7.82 38.85
C TYR A 388 -11.18 -8.94 37.82
N ALA A 389 -10.99 -8.59 36.54
CA ALA A 389 -10.76 -9.54 35.47
C ALA A 389 -9.52 -10.40 35.74
N MET A 390 -8.39 -9.78 36.11
CA MET A 390 -7.14 -10.46 36.44
C MET A 390 -7.26 -11.36 37.67
N ASP A 391 -7.85 -10.85 38.76
CA ASP A 391 -7.81 -11.53 40.06
C ASP A 391 -8.86 -12.65 40.18
N HIS A 392 -9.91 -12.63 39.34
CA HIS A 392 -11.06 -13.55 39.47
C HIS A 392 -11.54 -14.13 38.15
N ASP A 393 -11.83 -13.28 37.17
CA ASP A 393 -12.68 -13.67 36.04
C ASP A 393 -11.92 -14.38 34.92
N LEU A 394 -10.65 -14.06 34.69
CA LEU A 394 -9.81 -14.73 33.67
C LEU A 394 -9.62 -16.22 33.98
N ALA A 395 -9.43 -16.57 35.25
CA ALA A 395 -9.30 -17.98 35.66
C ALA A 395 -10.63 -18.75 35.56
N ALA A 396 -11.76 -18.08 35.84
CA ALA A 396 -13.07 -18.71 35.88
C ALA A 396 -13.75 -18.77 34.49
N ASN A 397 -13.51 -17.77 33.64
CA ASN A 397 -14.21 -17.56 32.38
C ASN A 397 -13.26 -17.06 31.27
N PRO A 398 -12.19 -17.82 30.92
CA PRO A 398 -11.17 -17.36 29.96
C PRO A 398 -11.77 -17.00 28.59
N GLY A 399 -12.82 -17.70 28.14
CA GLY A 399 -13.50 -17.41 26.86
C GLY A 399 -14.19 -16.04 26.78
N ARG A 400 -14.34 -15.29 27.89
CA ARG A 400 -14.85 -13.90 27.87
C ARG A 400 -13.80 -12.87 27.47
N TYR A 401 -12.52 -13.24 27.48
CA TYR A 401 -11.41 -12.34 27.23
C TYR A 401 -10.55 -12.89 26.09
N PRO A 402 -10.98 -12.73 24.83
CA PRO A 402 -10.27 -13.32 23.69
C PRO A 402 -8.79 -12.92 23.66
N GLY A 403 -7.90 -13.92 23.70
CA GLY A 403 -6.45 -13.73 23.66
C GLY A 403 -5.78 -13.41 25.01
N ALA A 404 -6.54 -13.13 26.08
CA ALA A 404 -5.96 -12.92 27.42
C ALA A 404 -6.12 -14.16 28.30
N ASP A 405 -5.13 -14.39 29.16
CA ASP A 405 -5.11 -15.46 30.15
C ASP A 405 -4.59 -14.96 31.50
N THR A 406 -4.43 -15.87 32.46
CA THR A 406 -3.97 -15.53 33.82
C THR A 406 -2.53 -15.00 33.90
N THR A 407 -1.77 -15.06 32.81
CA THR A 407 -0.41 -14.53 32.69
C THR A 407 -0.36 -13.16 32.03
N SER A 408 -1.47 -12.72 31.43
CA SER A 408 -1.59 -11.40 30.84
C SER A 408 -1.35 -10.30 31.86
N SER A 409 -0.64 -9.27 31.43
CA SER A 409 -0.36 -8.04 32.16
C SER A 409 -1.60 -7.13 32.26
N PHE A 410 -1.50 -6.10 33.10
CA PHE A 410 -2.59 -5.15 33.29
C PHE A 410 -3.00 -4.44 31.99
N SER A 411 -2.03 -3.96 31.20
CA SER A 411 -2.29 -3.29 29.92
C SER A 411 -2.93 -4.23 28.91
N GLU A 412 -2.53 -5.50 28.88
CA GLU A 412 -3.13 -6.52 28.00
C GLU A 412 -4.59 -6.78 28.36
N VAL A 413 -4.91 -6.88 29.65
CA VAL A 413 -6.31 -7.03 30.09
C VAL A 413 -7.12 -5.75 29.87
N GLN A 414 -6.52 -4.57 30.08
CA GLN A 414 -7.14 -3.29 29.75
C GLN A 414 -7.47 -3.21 28.24
N MET A 415 -6.54 -3.64 27.40
CA MET A 415 -6.70 -3.68 25.94
C MET A 415 -7.89 -4.56 25.54
N VAL A 416 -8.01 -5.77 26.11
CA VAL A 416 -9.17 -6.64 25.83
C VAL A 416 -10.48 -5.97 26.27
N LEU A 417 -10.51 -5.37 27.45
CA LEU A 417 -11.71 -4.65 27.92
C LEU A 417 -12.06 -3.46 27.01
N ALA A 418 -11.06 -2.73 26.51
CA ALA A 418 -11.26 -1.64 25.56
C ALA A 418 -11.79 -2.14 24.20
N GLN A 419 -11.26 -3.25 23.67
CA GLN A 419 -11.73 -3.88 22.43
C GLN A 419 -13.17 -4.39 22.53
N LEU A 420 -13.56 -4.91 23.69
CA LEU A 420 -14.93 -5.33 23.99
C LEU A 420 -15.85 -4.14 24.32
N GLN A 421 -15.32 -2.92 24.35
CA GLN A 421 -16.04 -1.69 24.74
C GLN A 421 -16.69 -1.80 26.13
N LEU A 422 -16.04 -2.53 27.05
CA LEU A 422 -16.53 -2.77 28.39
C LEU A 422 -15.97 -1.76 29.39
N SER A 423 -16.79 -1.45 30.41
CA SER A 423 -16.34 -0.76 31.62
C SER A 423 -15.71 0.63 31.41
N GLY A 424 -15.98 1.26 30.26
CA GLY A 424 -15.41 2.57 29.90
C GLY A 424 -13.90 2.55 29.67
N CYS A 425 -13.29 1.36 29.55
CA CYS A 425 -11.87 1.22 29.33
C CYS A 425 -11.44 1.82 27.99
N GLN A 426 -10.36 2.61 28.04
CA GLN A 426 -9.67 3.12 26.86
C GLN A 426 -8.52 2.19 26.48
N PHE A 427 -8.05 2.31 25.24
CA PHE A 427 -6.83 1.63 24.82
C PHE A 427 -5.66 2.10 25.69
N PRO A 428 -4.85 1.17 26.25
CA PRO A 428 -3.64 1.53 27.00
C PRO A 428 -2.63 2.21 26.08
N CYS A 429 -1.68 2.95 26.65
CA CYS A 429 -0.68 3.67 25.89
C CYS A 429 0.46 2.79 25.37
N ASP A 430 0.83 1.74 26.10
CA ASP A 430 1.71 0.70 25.57
C ASP A 430 0.90 -0.42 24.91
N VAL A 431 0.76 -0.35 23.59
CA VAL A 431 0.09 -1.35 22.75
C VAL A 431 1.08 -2.25 22.00
N SER A 432 2.38 -2.01 22.16
CA SER A 432 3.44 -2.56 21.30
C SER A 432 3.53 -4.09 21.31
N ARG A 433 3.01 -4.73 22.37
CA ARG A 433 3.10 -6.18 22.58
C ARG A 433 1.79 -6.94 22.35
N TRP A 434 0.66 -6.27 22.17
CA TRP A 434 -0.62 -6.97 22.14
C TRP A 434 -0.99 -7.49 20.76
N CYS A 435 -0.90 -8.80 20.60
CA CYS A 435 -1.44 -9.54 19.47
C CYS A 435 -1.78 -10.96 19.92
N HIS A 436 -2.68 -11.62 19.20
CA HIS A 436 -2.99 -13.04 19.41
C HIS A 436 -3.42 -13.66 18.09
N THR A 437 -2.68 -14.64 17.59
CA THR A 437 -3.10 -15.42 16.41
C THR A 437 -4.03 -16.53 16.86
N THR A 438 -5.27 -16.51 16.35
CA THR A 438 -6.33 -17.37 16.86
C THR A 438 -6.07 -18.87 16.63
N GLN A 439 -6.47 -19.71 17.58
CA GLN A 439 -6.21 -21.16 17.60
C GLN A 439 -7.51 -21.99 17.54
N PRO A 440 -7.46 -23.25 17.05
CA PRO A 440 -8.62 -24.15 17.06
C PRO A 440 -9.34 -24.23 18.41
N GLY A 441 -10.67 -24.10 18.40
CA GLY A 441 -11.50 -24.06 19.60
C GLY A 441 -11.74 -22.66 20.18
N GLU A 442 -11.10 -21.61 19.66
CA GLU A 442 -11.43 -20.23 19.99
C GLU A 442 -12.59 -19.72 19.14
N ALA A 443 -13.45 -18.87 19.73
CA ALA A 443 -14.60 -18.30 19.02
C ALA A 443 -14.21 -17.56 17.73
N CYS A 444 -13.06 -16.86 17.74
CA CYS A 444 -12.51 -16.21 16.57
C CYS A 444 -12.12 -17.21 15.47
N TYR A 445 -11.42 -18.29 15.82
CA TYR A 445 -11.01 -19.34 14.89
C TYR A 445 -12.22 -20.02 14.24
N GLU A 446 -13.23 -20.38 15.04
CA GLU A 446 -14.46 -21.01 14.54
C GLU A 446 -15.22 -20.07 13.58
N TYR A 447 -15.28 -18.77 13.89
CA TYR A 447 -15.90 -17.77 13.02
C TYR A 447 -15.10 -17.54 11.73
N MET A 448 -13.77 -17.57 11.82
CA MET A 448 -12.86 -17.44 10.69
C MET A 448 -13.02 -18.63 9.72
N GLU A 449 -12.99 -19.86 10.21
CA GLU A 449 -13.17 -21.04 9.36
C GLU A 449 -14.59 -21.07 8.77
N TRP A 450 -15.63 -20.68 9.52
CA TRP A 450 -16.99 -20.50 8.98
C TRP A 450 -17.04 -19.50 7.80
N LEU A 451 -16.33 -18.37 7.90
CA LEU A 451 -16.23 -17.38 6.81
C LEU A 451 -15.48 -17.94 5.58
N LEU A 452 -14.44 -18.74 5.80
CA LEU A 452 -13.59 -19.28 4.73
C LEU A 452 -14.24 -20.47 4.00
N GLU A 453 -14.99 -21.33 4.69
CA GLU A 453 -15.62 -22.55 4.15
C GLU A 453 -16.83 -22.29 3.23
N GLY A 454 -17.48 -21.12 3.34
CA GLY A 454 -18.09 -20.48 2.18
C GLY A 454 -19.45 -20.97 1.67
N ASN A 455 -20.35 -21.49 2.51
CA ASN A 455 -21.73 -21.83 2.08
C ASN A 455 -22.80 -20.75 2.36
N ASN A 456 -22.54 -19.68 3.14
CA ASN A 456 -23.56 -18.67 3.54
C ASN A 456 -23.09 -17.21 3.42
N THR A 457 -22.50 -16.80 2.29
CA THR A 457 -22.04 -15.41 2.09
C THR A 457 -23.16 -14.35 2.05
N GLN A 458 -24.43 -14.76 2.00
CA GLN A 458 -25.56 -13.84 2.18
C GLN A 458 -25.74 -13.40 3.64
N ASP A 459 -25.30 -14.22 4.60
CA ASP A 459 -25.43 -13.98 6.05
C ASP A 459 -24.21 -13.27 6.66
N ALA A 460 -23.07 -13.27 5.97
CA ALA A 460 -21.88 -12.55 6.41
C ALA A 460 -22.14 -11.03 6.40
N PRO A 461 -21.72 -10.29 7.44
CA PRO A 461 -21.81 -8.83 7.47
C PRO A 461 -21.24 -8.22 6.20
N GLN A 462 -21.89 -7.18 5.67
CA GLN A 462 -21.51 -6.58 4.38
C GLN A 462 -20.02 -6.20 4.34
N ALA A 463 -19.48 -5.74 5.46
CA ALA A 463 -18.09 -5.35 5.65
C ALA A 463 -17.07 -6.50 5.49
N LEU A 464 -17.50 -7.77 5.53
CA LEU A 464 -16.62 -8.95 5.44
C LEU A 464 -16.83 -9.82 4.20
N ARG A 465 -17.69 -9.39 3.27
CA ARG A 465 -18.00 -10.20 2.06
C ARG A 465 -16.80 -10.43 1.14
N TRP A 466 -15.78 -9.57 1.23
CA TRP A 466 -14.52 -9.68 0.49
C TRP A 466 -13.43 -10.48 1.24
N ALA A 467 -13.64 -10.82 2.51
CA ALA A 467 -12.62 -11.44 3.35
C ALA A 467 -12.28 -12.91 2.99
N LYS A 468 -13.08 -13.55 2.13
CA LYS A 468 -12.90 -14.95 1.71
C LYS A 468 -11.66 -15.16 0.82
N SER A 469 -11.20 -14.12 0.11
CA SER A 469 -10.00 -14.19 -0.72
C SER A 469 -8.72 -13.86 0.04
N LEU A 470 -8.82 -13.64 1.35
CA LEU A 470 -7.69 -13.29 2.21
C LEU A 470 -7.02 -14.55 2.78
N SER A 471 -5.75 -14.44 3.13
CA SER A 471 -5.08 -15.42 3.99
C SER A 471 -5.74 -15.45 5.37
N ARG A 472 -5.63 -16.56 6.12
CA ARG A 472 -6.17 -16.66 7.49
C ARG A 472 -5.77 -15.49 8.39
N LEU A 473 -4.51 -15.06 8.32
CA LEU A 473 -4.01 -13.88 9.04
C LEU A 473 -4.81 -12.62 8.69
N ASN A 474 -5.01 -12.38 7.40
CA ASN A 474 -5.74 -11.23 6.89
C ASN A 474 -7.25 -11.36 7.11
N THR A 475 -7.81 -12.57 7.16
CA THR A 475 -9.20 -12.84 7.54
C THR A 475 -9.42 -12.52 9.02
N GLN A 476 -8.54 -12.99 9.91
CA GLN A 476 -8.59 -12.62 11.33
C GLN A 476 -8.51 -11.10 11.51
N ARG A 477 -7.59 -10.45 10.79
CA ARG A 477 -7.46 -8.98 10.78
C ARG A 477 -8.75 -8.30 10.31
N ALA A 478 -9.33 -8.75 9.19
CA ALA A 478 -10.58 -8.20 8.68
C ALA A 478 -11.72 -8.35 9.71
N ILE A 479 -11.84 -9.51 10.36
CA ILE A 479 -12.85 -9.71 11.42
C ILE A 479 -12.58 -8.78 12.60
N HIS A 480 -11.32 -8.66 13.06
CA HIS A 480 -10.93 -7.76 14.13
C HIS A 480 -11.34 -6.31 13.86
N GLU A 481 -11.08 -5.83 12.64
CA GLU A 481 -11.32 -4.44 12.21
C GLU A 481 -12.81 -4.15 11.99
N ASN A 482 -13.57 -5.11 11.46
CA ASN A 482 -14.94 -4.88 11.03
C ASN A 482 -16.00 -5.40 12.01
N LEU A 483 -15.63 -6.31 12.92
CA LEU A 483 -16.51 -6.89 13.94
C LEU A 483 -15.82 -6.91 15.32
N PRO A 484 -15.84 -5.77 16.04
CA PRO A 484 -15.23 -5.68 17.36
C PRO A 484 -15.74 -6.76 18.31
N GLY A 485 -14.81 -7.42 19.01
CA GLY A 485 -15.11 -8.41 20.05
C GLY A 485 -15.24 -9.86 19.58
N ILE A 486 -15.10 -10.15 18.28
CA ILE A 486 -15.02 -11.55 17.79
C ILE A 486 -13.56 -12.01 17.76
N CYS A 487 -12.70 -11.26 17.09
CA CYS A 487 -11.29 -11.61 16.89
C CYS A 487 -10.35 -10.60 17.54
N PRO A 488 -9.30 -11.05 18.25
CA PRO A 488 -8.19 -10.19 18.62
C PRO A 488 -7.34 -9.86 17.38
N ARG A 489 -6.50 -8.83 17.49
CA ARG A 489 -5.51 -8.49 16.46
C ARG A 489 -4.55 -9.67 16.27
N PRO A 490 -4.35 -10.20 15.07
CA PRO A 490 -3.41 -11.30 14.86
C PRO A 490 -1.96 -10.87 15.12
N CYS A 491 -1.12 -11.80 15.56
CA CYS A 491 0.32 -11.54 15.67
C CYS A 491 0.94 -11.48 14.28
N LEU A 492 1.61 -10.37 13.98
CA LEU A 492 2.49 -10.30 12.82
C LEU A 492 3.65 -11.24 13.07
N VAL A 493 3.89 -12.16 12.13
CA VAL A 493 5.07 -13.01 12.17
C VAL A 493 6.26 -12.10 11.91
N ASP A 494 7.22 -12.08 12.82
CA ASP A 494 8.44 -11.31 12.66
C ASP A 494 9.20 -11.85 11.43
N VAL A 495 9.17 -11.10 10.32
CA VAL A 495 9.74 -11.52 9.02
C VAL A 495 11.27 -11.65 9.10
N GLN A 496 11.89 -11.27 10.23
CA GLN A 496 13.33 -11.33 10.41
C GLN A 496 13.91 -12.72 10.72
N GLN A 497 13.11 -13.78 10.97
CA GLN A 497 13.67 -15.08 11.42
C GLN A 497 13.58 -16.28 10.46
N CYS A 498 12.92 -16.18 9.30
CA CYS A 498 12.66 -17.38 8.47
C CYS A 498 13.30 -17.38 7.07
N PHE A 499 14.48 -16.77 6.90
CA PHE A 499 15.37 -17.07 5.77
C PHE A 499 16.52 -17.97 6.27
N PRO A 500 16.73 -19.20 5.74
CA PRO A 500 16.42 -19.64 4.37
C PRO A 500 15.59 -20.95 4.23
N ASN A 501 14.91 -21.47 5.26
CA ASN A 501 14.34 -22.83 5.23
C ASN A 501 12.87 -22.93 5.67
N CYS A 502 11.95 -22.24 5.00
CA CYS A 502 10.53 -22.60 5.09
C CYS A 502 10.27 -23.80 4.16
N VAL A 503 10.07 -24.98 4.75
CA VAL A 503 9.37 -26.09 4.10
C VAL A 503 7.92 -25.97 4.55
N ASP A 504 7.00 -25.77 3.61
CA ASP A 504 5.57 -25.91 3.86
C ASP A 504 5.31 -27.33 4.36
N GLU A 505 4.93 -27.50 5.63
CA GLU A 505 4.34 -28.74 6.12
C GLU A 505 2.91 -28.86 5.56
N GLY A 506 2.85 -29.17 4.26
CA GLY A 506 1.70 -29.78 3.62
C GLY A 506 1.78 -31.30 3.76
N GLU A 507 0.66 -31.88 4.14
CA GLU A 507 0.44 -33.30 4.43
C GLU A 507 1.09 -34.29 3.44
N GLY A 508 1.90 -35.20 4.00
CA GLY A 508 2.09 -36.61 3.66
C GLY A 508 2.04 -37.07 2.18
N GLY A 509 3.22 -37.41 1.64
CA GLY A 509 3.35 -38.32 0.49
C GLY A 509 4.81 -38.58 0.10
N GLY A 510 5.34 -39.75 0.47
CA GLY A 510 6.76 -40.08 0.34
C GLY A 510 7.27 -40.27 -1.10
N GLY A 511 8.56 -40.00 -1.30
CA GLY A 511 9.27 -40.29 -2.54
C GLY A 511 10.66 -39.66 -2.59
N THR A 512 11.68 -40.45 -2.31
CA THR A 512 13.11 -40.13 -2.36
C THR A 512 13.59 -39.57 -3.71
N SER A 513 14.49 -38.57 -3.72
CA SER A 513 15.86 -38.71 -4.26
C SER A 513 16.64 -37.40 -4.25
N GLU A 514 17.95 -37.56 -4.07
CA GLU A 514 19.02 -36.58 -3.92
C GLU A 514 19.15 -35.59 -5.08
N LEU A 515 19.50 -34.33 -4.78
CA LEU A 515 20.43 -33.48 -5.55
C LEU A 515 20.67 -32.16 -4.81
N SER A 516 21.57 -32.18 -3.81
CA SER A 516 22.19 -30.97 -3.28
C SER A 516 23.70 -31.18 -3.25
N LYS A 517 24.41 -30.58 -4.21
CA LYS A 517 25.85 -30.28 -4.14
C LYS A 517 26.27 -29.41 -5.33
N ALA A 518 27.07 -28.40 -5.00
CA ALA A 518 27.67 -27.36 -5.84
C ALA A 518 26.72 -26.19 -6.17
N ALA A 519 27.02 -24.92 -5.91
CA ALA A 519 28.31 -24.29 -5.71
C ALA A 519 28.20 -23.05 -4.80
N SER A 520 29.18 -22.90 -3.90
CA SER A 520 29.55 -21.61 -3.32
C SER A 520 31.06 -21.56 -3.17
N ALA A 521 31.59 -20.39 -3.47
CA ALA A 521 32.94 -19.90 -3.23
C ALA A 521 34.07 -20.47 -4.11
N THR A 522 34.53 -19.65 -5.05
CA THR A 522 35.84 -18.99 -4.82
C THR A 522 35.95 -17.69 -5.63
N ALA A 523 36.23 -16.63 -4.89
CA ALA A 523 36.61 -15.32 -5.39
C ALA A 523 38.11 -15.28 -5.77
N LEU A 524 38.48 -14.14 -6.38
CA LEU A 524 39.81 -13.59 -6.63
C LEU A 524 40.53 -13.99 -7.93
N GLY A 525 40.39 -13.08 -8.91
CA GLY A 525 41.51 -12.21 -9.29
C GLY A 525 42.39 -12.70 -10.44
N LEU A 526 42.38 -11.97 -11.55
CA LEU A 526 43.59 -11.46 -12.20
C LEU A 526 43.26 -10.48 -13.34
N LEU A 527 43.97 -9.35 -13.27
CA LEU A 527 44.14 -8.34 -14.30
C LEU A 527 44.53 -8.94 -15.66
N ALA A 528 44.04 -8.34 -16.74
CA ALA A 528 44.84 -7.55 -17.69
C ALA A 528 44.07 -7.39 -19.01
N GLY A 529 44.23 -6.23 -19.63
CA GLY A 529 43.35 -5.78 -20.70
C GLY A 529 43.60 -6.43 -22.06
N LEU A 530 42.66 -6.17 -22.96
CA LEU A 530 42.97 -6.00 -24.37
C LEU A 530 41.92 -5.12 -25.04
N THR A 531 42.46 -4.02 -25.49
CA THR A 531 41.97 -2.98 -26.37
C THR A 531 41.55 -3.49 -27.75
N TRP A 532 40.41 -2.95 -28.23
CA TRP A 532 40.02 -2.62 -29.62
C TRP A 532 39.59 -3.74 -30.59
N LEU A 533 38.39 -3.61 -31.18
CA LEU A 533 38.23 -3.14 -32.57
C LEU A 533 36.76 -3.02 -33.01
N VAL A 534 36.44 -1.81 -33.50
CA VAL A 534 35.34 -1.32 -34.37
C VAL A 534 33.93 -1.22 -33.79
#